data_AF-A0A6P2UYH9-F1
#
_entry.id   AF-A0A6P2UYH9-F1
#
_cell.length_a   1.000
_cell.length_b   1.000
_cell.length_c   1.000
_cell.angle_alpha   90.00
_cell.angle_beta   90.00
_cell.angle_gamma   90.00
#
_symmetry.space_group_name_H-M   'P 1'
#
loop_
_entity.id
_entity.type
_entity.pdbx_description
1 polymer ?
#
loop_
_entity_poly.entity_id
_entity_poly.type
_entity_poly.pdbx_seq_one_letter_code
_entity_poly.pdbx_strand_id
1 'polypeptide(L)'
;MAKVGDRIGWLTVGVASSVAWPEDDVWVEYDHTEYLLHGARLEGERRIAPCISTPADREQIDEALSRLYRFASVLGFFKRGYVDITGHTWGGHMIRYVSPRDTFTTSLQGGKRSFSCNYMPVIEDDQVRKALAFLREGRRLERVHEPYSFLSFFKVIESQFQPRDRVAWVENNLALVTEERAVNRINELRRQGVNVNLHLFESGRCAVAHASVGGNIVDPDIPADRKRIAADLDIVAALANRYIKFDAGVPDEMDLHKSRDRVASWHALMPAESVATLKAGGHLMNEEDLGQLNGATVSVRLWPDVPARQFEGMTLLPTECGDGVVKLIALSARGTIVLAFAMDVANGRMHTLLNEGGMRAGVEIDEEDVEDYTRYFHSVVGNRIVELAIEGAEPVDCEVVIPVNIIPRVPEEAVAHALDQFRRAKQQGS
;
A
#
# COMPACT_ATOMS: atom_id res chain seq x y z
N MET A 1 -7.00 22.42 -3.16
CA MET A 1 -8.30 22.00 -3.75
C MET A 1 -8.48 22.39 -5.23
N ALA A 2 -7.46 22.86 -5.96
CA ALA A 2 -7.58 23.19 -7.38
C ALA A 2 -8.05 22.01 -8.26
N LYS A 3 -7.58 20.78 -7.97
CA LYS A 3 -7.93 19.55 -8.72
C LYS A 3 -9.43 19.20 -8.75
N VAL A 4 -10.24 19.77 -7.87
CA VAL A 4 -11.68 19.44 -7.73
C VAL A 4 -12.57 20.29 -8.65
N GLY A 5 -12.15 21.51 -8.98
CA GLY A 5 -12.98 22.51 -9.64
C GLY A 5 -13.29 22.24 -11.11
N ASP A 6 -12.41 21.50 -11.81
CA ASP A 6 -12.50 21.32 -13.27
C ASP A 6 -13.29 20.08 -13.70
N ARG A 7 -13.90 19.33 -12.76
CA ARG A 7 -14.53 18.03 -13.03
C ARG A 7 -16.06 18.10 -12.97
N ILE A 8 -16.72 17.48 -13.95
CA ILE A 8 -18.18 17.58 -14.19
C ILE A 8 -19.01 16.65 -13.27
N GLY A 9 -18.40 15.62 -12.68
CA GLY A 9 -19.09 14.70 -11.77
C GLY A 9 -18.17 13.78 -10.97
N TRP A 10 -18.67 13.30 -9.84
CA TRP A 10 -17.96 12.44 -8.89
C TRP A 10 -18.84 11.26 -8.48
N LEU A 11 -18.29 10.05 -8.60
CA LEU A 11 -18.85 8.83 -8.00
C LEU A 11 -18.17 8.59 -6.67
N THR A 12 -18.94 8.43 -5.61
CA THR A 12 -18.44 8.12 -4.26
C THR A 12 -19.06 6.83 -3.74
N VAL A 13 -18.22 5.95 -3.20
CA VAL A 13 -18.64 4.68 -2.63
C VAL A 13 -18.31 4.61 -1.14
N GLY A 14 -19.24 4.02 -0.39
CA GLY A 14 -18.99 3.61 0.99
C GLY A 14 -18.12 2.36 1.02
N VAL A 15 -17.27 2.25 2.05
CA VAL A 15 -16.31 1.15 2.16
C VAL A 15 -16.47 0.39 3.47
N ALA A 16 -16.49 -0.92 3.39
CA ALA A 16 -16.19 -1.81 4.49
C ALA A 16 -14.76 -2.32 4.36
N SER A 17 -13.93 -2.15 5.40
CA SER A 17 -12.52 -2.49 5.33
C SER A 17 -12.04 -3.24 6.58
N SER A 18 -11.10 -4.17 6.40
CA SER A 18 -10.29 -4.75 7.47
C SER A 18 -8.85 -4.24 7.48
N VAL A 19 -8.46 -3.41 6.50
CA VAL A 19 -7.12 -2.84 6.41
C VAL A 19 -7.05 -1.55 7.23
N ALA A 20 -5.86 -1.18 7.66
CA ALA A 20 -5.65 0.12 8.27
C ALA A 20 -6.05 1.22 7.29
N TRP A 21 -7.03 2.05 7.65
CA TRP A 21 -7.54 3.13 6.78
C TRP A 21 -6.90 4.47 7.18
N PRO A 22 -6.63 5.40 6.22
CA PRO A 22 -6.08 6.70 6.56
C PRO A 22 -7.05 7.53 7.42
N GLU A 23 -6.53 8.36 8.32
CA GLU A 23 -7.33 9.31 9.11
C GLU A 23 -7.66 10.57 8.31
N ASP A 24 -6.69 11.03 7.50
CA ASP A 24 -6.80 12.16 6.59
C ASP A 24 -7.16 11.71 5.16
N ASP A 25 -7.63 12.64 4.33
CA ASP A 25 -7.93 12.35 2.92
C ASP A 25 -6.64 12.13 2.12
N VAL A 26 -6.60 11.09 1.29
CA VAL A 26 -5.43 10.70 0.49
C VAL A 26 -5.78 10.60 -0.99
N TRP A 27 -5.05 11.32 -1.84
CA TRP A 27 -5.13 11.17 -3.28
C TRP A 27 -4.23 10.04 -3.75
N VAL A 28 -4.77 9.17 -4.59
CA VAL A 28 -4.08 8.01 -5.15
C VAL A 28 -4.31 8.00 -6.65
N GLU A 29 -3.25 7.87 -7.42
CA GLU A 29 -3.34 7.53 -8.83
C GLU A 29 -3.08 6.04 -8.99
N TYR A 30 -3.97 5.33 -9.67
CA TYR A 30 -3.84 3.91 -9.94
C TYR A 30 -4.45 3.58 -11.30
N ASP A 31 -3.73 2.85 -12.14
CA ASP A 31 -4.16 2.48 -13.49
C ASP A 31 -4.67 3.72 -14.27
N HIS A 32 -3.86 4.80 -14.24
CA HIS A 32 -4.12 6.10 -14.86
C HIS A 32 -5.44 6.79 -14.41
N THR A 33 -6.00 6.37 -13.28
CA THR A 33 -7.23 6.92 -12.72
C THR A 33 -6.96 7.52 -11.34
N GLU A 34 -7.52 8.71 -11.09
CA GLU A 34 -7.44 9.35 -9.77
C GLU A 34 -8.54 8.85 -8.84
N TYR A 35 -8.15 8.49 -7.62
CA TYR A 35 -9.01 8.13 -6.51
C TYR A 35 -8.73 9.03 -5.31
N LEU A 36 -9.78 9.43 -4.60
CA LEU A 36 -9.69 10.09 -3.30
C LEU A 36 -10.19 9.13 -2.23
N LEU A 37 -9.29 8.69 -1.36
CA LEU A 37 -9.63 7.94 -0.17
C LEU A 37 -9.99 8.95 0.92
N HIS A 38 -11.24 8.96 1.32
CA HIS A 38 -11.73 9.81 2.39
C HIS A 38 -11.31 9.24 3.74
N GLY A 39 -10.61 10.04 4.54
CA GLY A 39 -10.10 9.64 5.84
C GLY A 39 -11.20 9.30 6.84
N ALA A 40 -10.92 8.34 7.72
CA ALA A 40 -11.81 7.86 8.77
C ALA A 40 -11.41 8.44 10.13
N ARG A 41 -11.95 9.61 10.46
CA ARG A 41 -11.68 10.33 11.72
C ARG A 41 -12.88 10.38 12.66
N LEU A 42 -12.58 10.63 13.93
CA LEU A 42 -13.58 10.97 14.95
C LEU A 42 -13.69 12.50 15.01
N GLU A 43 -14.87 13.04 14.70
CA GLU A 43 -15.19 14.44 14.93
C GLU A 43 -16.21 14.55 16.07
N GLY A 44 -15.70 14.86 17.27
CA GLY A 44 -16.50 14.79 18.49
C GLY A 44 -17.01 13.36 18.73
N GLU A 45 -18.33 13.19 18.81
CA GLU A 45 -18.98 11.88 18.96
C GLU A 45 -19.28 11.18 17.62
N ARG A 46 -19.03 11.85 16.48
CA ARG A 46 -19.37 11.31 15.16
C ARG A 46 -18.16 10.64 14.54
N ARG A 47 -18.30 9.35 14.22
CA ARG A 47 -17.33 8.63 13.40
C ARG A 47 -17.62 8.89 11.92
N ILE A 48 -16.64 9.43 11.22
CA ILE A 48 -16.73 9.61 9.77
C ILE A 48 -16.39 8.26 9.11
N ALA A 49 -17.31 7.75 8.30
CA ALA A 49 -17.15 6.48 7.61
C ALA A 49 -16.13 6.60 6.44
N PRO A 50 -15.30 5.56 6.20
CA PRO A 50 -14.39 5.54 5.08
C PRO A 50 -15.15 5.50 3.75
N CYS A 51 -14.69 6.28 2.78
CA CYS A 51 -15.25 6.32 1.42
C CYS A 51 -14.13 6.38 0.38
N ILE A 52 -14.44 6.02 -0.86
CA ILE A 52 -13.57 6.28 -2.02
C ILE A 52 -14.37 7.10 -3.02
N SER A 53 -13.79 8.19 -3.53
CA SER A 53 -14.35 8.96 -4.65
C SER A 53 -13.47 8.82 -5.89
N THR A 54 -14.08 8.78 -7.06
CA THR A 54 -13.42 8.86 -8.36
C THR A 54 -14.18 9.83 -9.25
N PRO A 55 -13.51 10.56 -10.14
CA PRO A 55 -14.16 11.30 -11.22
C PRO A 55 -14.99 10.35 -12.09
N ALA A 56 -16.22 10.73 -12.41
CA ALA A 56 -17.08 9.98 -13.30
C ALA A 56 -18.21 10.84 -13.87
N ASP A 57 -18.40 10.76 -15.19
CA ASP A 57 -19.58 11.31 -15.84
C ASP A 57 -20.82 10.46 -15.51
N ARG A 58 -21.99 11.10 -15.55
CA ARG A 58 -23.26 10.45 -15.17
C ARG A 58 -23.57 9.23 -16.03
N GLU A 59 -23.14 9.23 -17.28
CA GLU A 59 -23.36 8.15 -18.25
C GLU A 59 -22.37 6.99 -18.07
N GLN A 60 -21.30 7.19 -17.28
CA GLN A 60 -20.20 6.23 -17.09
C GLN A 60 -20.17 5.64 -15.66
N ILE A 61 -21.27 5.74 -14.90
CA ILE A 61 -21.33 5.29 -13.50
C ILE A 61 -21.00 3.80 -13.37
N ASP A 62 -21.56 2.93 -14.21
CA ASP A 62 -21.34 1.48 -14.12
C ASP A 62 -19.89 1.09 -14.44
N GLU A 63 -19.28 1.79 -15.38
CA GLU A 63 -17.87 1.60 -15.72
C GLU A 63 -16.97 2.08 -14.57
N ALA A 64 -17.24 3.26 -14.02
CA ALA A 64 -16.52 3.81 -12.87
C ALA A 64 -16.67 2.92 -11.63
N LEU A 65 -17.87 2.37 -11.39
CA LEU A 65 -18.12 1.43 -10.30
C LEU A 65 -17.36 0.11 -10.50
N SER A 66 -17.31 -0.38 -11.74
CA SER A 66 -16.50 -1.56 -12.09
C SER A 66 -15.02 -1.32 -11.83
N ARG A 67 -14.49 -0.14 -12.18
CA ARG A 67 -13.11 0.27 -11.85
C ARG A 67 -12.89 0.36 -10.34
N LEU A 68 -13.82 0.94 -9.58
CA LEU A 68 -13.74 1.00 -8.12
C LEU A 68 -13.71 -0.39 -7.46
N TYR A 69 -14.51 -1.35 -7.94
CA TYR A 69 -14.45 -2.72 -7.44
C TYR A 69 -13.10 -3.38 -7.71
N ARG A 70 -12.50 -3.15 -8.90
CA ARG A 70 -11.16 -3.65 -9.24
C ARG A 70 -10.11 -3.02 -8.31
N PHE A 71 -10.14 -1.70 -8.16
CA PHE A 71 -9.28 -0.97 -7.24
C PHE A 71 -9.39 -1.51 -5.80
N ALA A 72 -10.61 -1.68 -5.29
CA ALA A 72 -10.86 -2.19 -3.94
C ALA A 72 -10.33 -3.62 -3.73
N SER A 73 -10.45 -4.49 -4.75
CA SER A 73 -9.87 -5.84 -4.70
C SER A 73 -8.35 -5.82 -4.57
N VAL A 74 -7.66 -5.03 -5.41
CA VAL A 74 -6.20 -4.92 -5.38
C VAL A 74 -5.75 -4.30 -4.07
N LEU A 75 -6.39 -3.20 -3.64
CA LEU A 75 -6.05 -2.51 -2.40
C LEU A 75 -6.20 -3.41 -1.17
N GLY A 76 -7.32 -4.13 -1.09
CA GLY A 76 -7.56 -5.08 -0.01
C GLY A 76 -6.49 -6.17 0.02
N PHE A 77 -6.20 -6.80 -1.13
CA PHE A 77 -5.17 -7.83 -1.20
C PHE A 77 -3.78 -7.31 -0.84
N PHE A 78 -3.38 -6.18 -1.45
CA PHE A 78 -2.07 -5.54 -1.25
C PHE A 78 -1.80 -5.23 0.22
N LYS A 79 -2.81 -4.71 0.92
CA LYS A 79 -2.78 -4.42 2.36
C LYS A 79 -3.10 -5.62 3.25
N ARG A 80 -3.10 -6.84 2.69
CA ARG A 80 -3.29 -8.12 3.39
C ARG A 80 -4.62 -8.20 4.17
N GLY A 81 -5.68 -7.61 3.61
CA GLY A 81 -7.03 -7.62 4.18
C GLY A 81 -8.12 -7.54 3.11
N TYR A 82 -9.21 -6.83 3.38
CA TYR A 82 -10.23 -6.54 2.38
C TYR A 82 -10.64 -5.07 2.43
N VAL A 83 -11.08 -4.57 1.27
CA VAL A 83 -11.76 -3.30 1.07
C VAL A 83 -12.93 -3.66 0.16
N ASP A 84 -14.17 -3.48 0.61
CA ASP A 84 -15.37 -3.85 -0.14
C ASP A 84 -16.38 -2.70 -0.17
N ILE A 85 -17.17 -2.62 -1.22
CA ILE A 85 -18.07 -1.50 -1.47
C ILE A 85 -19.44 -1.77 -0.85
N THR A 86 -19.94 -0.87 0.00
CA THR A 86 -21.23 -1.03 0.70
C THR A 86 -22.39 -0.34 -0.02
N GLY A 87 -22.09 0.63 -0.88
CA GLY A 87 -23.05 1.35 -1.71
C GLY A 87 -22.38 2.52 -2.42
N HIS A 88 -23.14 3.22 -3.25
CA HIS A 88 -22.61 4.32 -4.06
C HIS A 88 -23.57 5.51 -4.15
N THR A 89 -23.03 6.68 -4.43
CA THR A 89 -23.76 7.90 -4.77
C THR A 89 -22.99 8.68 -5.83
N TRP A 90 -23.69 9.39 -6.70
CA TRP A 90 -23.10 10.27 -7.70
C TRP A 90 -23.60 11.70 -7.52
N GLY A 91 -22.73 12.68 -7.73
CA GLY A 91 -23.11 14.09 -7.72
C GLY A 91 -22.18 14.96 -8.55
N GLY A 92 -22.63 16.18 -8.87
CA GLY A 92 -21.80 17.19 -9.54
C GLY A 92 -20.64 17.71 -8.66
N HIS A 93 -20.65 17.37 -7.37
CA HIS A 93 -19.56 17.62 -6.43
C HIS A 93 -19.32 16.34 -5.63
N MET A 94 -18.15 16.22 -4.99
CA MET A 94 -17.89 15.11 -4.08
C MET A 94 -18.83 15.14 -2.88
N ILE A 95 -19.55 14.04 -2.67
CA ILE A 95 -20.48 13.87 -1.55
C ILE A 95 -20.04 12.61 -0.80
N ARG A 96 -19.80 12.72 0.51
CA ARG A 96 -19.46 11.55 1.33
C ARG A 96 -20.66 10.59 1.40
N TYR A 97 -20.36 9.30 1.28
CA TYR A 97 -21.37 8.26 1.44
C TYR A 97 -21.54 7.92 2.92
N VAL A 98 -22.79 7.88 3.40
CA VAL A 98 -23.10 7.48 4.78
C VAL A 98 -24.17 6.41 4.73
N SER A 99 -23.83 5.18 5.12
CA SER A 99 -24.78 4.10 5.32
C SER A 99 -24.87 3.76 6.82
N PRO A 100 -26.07 3.80 7.41
CA PRO A 100 -26.28 3.36 8.79
C PRO A 100 -25.93 1.88 9.02
N ARG A 101 -25.85 1.07 7.95
CA ARG A 101 -25.54 -0.37 7.99
C ARG A 101 -24.04 -0.68 8.02
N ASP A 102 -23.18 0.34 7.88
CA ASP A 102 -21.72 0.16 7.82
C ASP A 102 -21.09 0.06 9.23
N THR A 103 -21.93 -0.17 10.25
CA THR A 103 -21.63 -0.32 11.68
C THR A 103 -20.66 -1.47 12.00
N PHE A 104 -20.39 -2.37 11.04
CA PHE A 104 -19.50 -3.53 11.21
C PHE A 104 -18.07 -3.30 10.71
N THR A 105 -17.65 -2.05 10.52
CA THR A 105 -16.28 -1.71 10.18
C THR A 105 -15.41 -1.58 11.43
N THR A 106 -14.68 -2.66 11.74
CA THR A 106 -13.48 -2.57 12.59
C THR A 106 -12.34 -1.99 11.74
N SER A 107 -12.49 -0.74 11.30
CA SER A 107 -11.33 -0.03 10.74
C SER A 107 -10.33 0.15 11.87
N LEU A 108 -9.25 -0.63 11.82
CA LEU A 108 -8.01 -0.24 12.48
C LEU A 108 -7.65 1.13 11.92
N GLN A 109 -7.53 2.14 12.78
CA GLN A 109 -7.05 3.44 12.33
C GLN A 109 -5.57 3.30 12.01
N GLY A 110 -5.20 3.49 10.75
CA GLY A 110 -3.82 3.84 10.43
C GLY A 110 -3.56 5.20 11.06
N GLY A 111 -2.37 5.42 11.63
CA GLY A 111 -2.03 6.74 12.15
C GLY A 111 -2.20 7.81 11.06
N LYS A 112 -2.34 9.09 11.47
CA LYS A 112 -2.72 10.23 10.61
C LYS A 112 -2.24 10.16 9.16
N ARG A 113 -0.98 9.77 8.93
CA ARG A 113 -0.35 9.76 7.59
C ARG A 113 0.48 8.50 7.29
N SER A 114 0.03 7.30 7.73
CA SER A 114 0.77 6.03 7.56
C SER A 114 0.21 5.10 6.47
N PHE A 115 -0.53 5.62 5.50
CA PHE A 115 -1.16 4.83 4.44
C PHE A 115 -0.45 5.03 3.09
N SER A 116 0.31 4.03 2.64
CA SER A 116 0.94 4.03 1.31
C SER A 116 0.37 2.92 0.43
N CYS A 117 0.02 3.23 -0.81
CA CYS A 117 -0.40 2.25 -1.81
C CYS A 117 0.17 2.58 -3.20
N ASN A 118 1.30 3.31 -3.24
CA ASN A 118 1.86 3.91 -4.46
C ASN A 118 2.33 2.89 -5.48
N TYR A 119 2.62 1.68 -5.02
CA TYR A 119 3.20 0.61 -5.83
C TYR A 119 2.28 -0.60 -5.91
N MET A 120 0.97 -0.40 -5.74
CA MET A 120 0.01 -1.46 -6.01
C MET A 120 0.17 -1.96 -7.45
N PRO A 121 0.23 -3.28 -7.66
CA PRO A 121 0.40 -3.84 -8.99
C PRO A 121 -0.83 -3.56 -9.85
N VAL A 122 -0.61 -3.14 -11.10
CA VAL A 122 -1.68 -3.10 -12.11
C VAL A 122 -1.91 -4.52 -12.61
N ILE A 123 -3.12 -5.04 -12.38
CA ILE A 123 -3.49 -6.38 -12.81
C ILE A 123 -4.21 -6.27 -14.14
N GLU A 124 -3.62 -6.78 -15.24
CA GLU A 124 -4.23 -6.74 -16.57
C GLU A 124 -5.08 -7.99 -16.87
N ASP A 125 -4.65 -9.15 -16.36
CA ASP A 125 -5.31 -10.43 -16.59
C ASP A 125 -6.70 -10.51 -15.95
N ASP A 126 -7.71 -10.81 -16.76
CA ASP A 126 -9.12 -10.85 -16.34
C ASP A 126 -9.43 -12.02 -15.38
N GLN A 127 -8.75 -13.15 -15.52
CA GLN A 127 -8.92 -14.29 -14.60
C GLN A 127 -8.34 -13.96 -13.23
N VAL A 128 -7.17 -13.32 -13.19
CA VAL A 128 -6.57 -12.86 -11.92
C VAL A 128 -7.44 -11.78 -11.27
N ARG A 129 -8.00 -10.85 -12.04
CA ARG A 129 -8.96 -9.84 -11.54
C ARG A 129 -10.19 -10.50 -10.89
N LYS A 130 -10.76 -11.53 -11.53
CA LYS A 130 -11.90 -12.31 -10.99
C LYS A 130 -11.51 -13.05 -9.71
N ALA A 131 -10.35 -13.69 -9.70
CA ALA A 131 -9.83 -14.39 -8.54
C ALA A 131 -9.65 -13.44 -7.33
N LEU A 132 -9.10 -12.24 -7.55
CA LEU A 132 -9.01 -11.18 -6.53
C LEU A 132 -10.39 -10.71 -6.05
N ALA A 133 -11.38 -10.60 -6.94
CA ALA A 133 -12.75 -10.24 -6.56
C ALA A 133 -13.41 -11.30 -5.66
N PHE A 134 -13.25 -12.59 -5.98
CA PHE A 134 -13.72 -13.68 -5.12
C PHE A 134 -12.99 -13.73 -3.78
N LEU A 135 -11.68 -13.44 -3.76
CA LEU A 135 -10.91 -13.34 -2.52
C LEU A 135 -11.43 -12.20 -1.63
N ARG A 136 -11.70 -11.02 -2.21
CA ARG A 136 -12.29 -9.86 -1.50
C ARG A 136 -13.65 -10.22 -0.90
N GLU A 137 -14.53 -10.83 -1.68
CA GLU A 137 -15.85 -11.30 -1.23
C GLU A 137 -15.72 -12.32 -0.08
N GLY A 138 -14.85 -13.31 -0.23
CA GLY A 138 -14.59 -14.33 0.79
C GLY A 138 -14.16 -13.72 2.13
N ARG A 139 -13.17 -12.81 2.10
CA ARG A 139 -12.69 -12.09 3.30
C ARG A 139 -13.77 -11.24 3.95
N ARG A 140 -14.61 -10.56 3.15
CA ARG A 140 -15.73 -9.77 3.68
C ARG A 140 -16.74 -10.66 4.42
N LEU A 141 -17.03 -11.83 3.88
CA LEU A 141 -18.03 -12.76 4.40
C LEU A 141 -17.52 -13.60 5.57
N GLU A 142 -16.21 -13.69 5.80
CA GLU A 142 -15.61 -14.57 6.82
C GLU A 142 -16.25 -14.41 8.21
N ARG A 143 -16.59 -13.17 8.60
CA ARG A 143 -17.22 -12.86 9.90
C ARG A 143 -18.73 -12.69 9.84
N VAL A 144 -19.33 -12.84 8.66
CA VAL A 144 -20.76 -12.61 8.41
C VAL A 144 -21.46 -13.93 8.11
N HIS A 145 -20.88 -14.76 7.24
CA HIS A 145 -21.45 -16.01 6.76
C HIS A 145 -20.34 -16.96 6.25
N GLU A 146 -19.75 -17.73 7.17
CA GLU A 146 -18.63 -18.66 6.90
C GLU A 146 -18.88 -19.61 5.72
N PRO A 147 -20.08 -20.19 5.50
CA PRO A 147 -20.30 -21.04 4.33
C PRO A 147 -20.17 -20.30 3.00
N TYR A 148 -20.62 -19.06 2.91
CA TYR A 148 -20.47 -18.28 1.67
C TYR A 148 -19.06 -17.76 1.50
N SER A 149 -18.39 -17.41 2.61
CA SER A 149 -16.95 -17.14 2.60
C SER A 149 -16.16 -18.33 2.03
N PHE A 150 -16.47 -19.56 2.47
CA PHE A 150 -15.88 -20.79 1.95
C PHE A 150 -16.08 -20.91 0.44
N LEU A 151 -17.30 -20.72 -0.05
CA LEU A 151 -17.59 -20.79 -1.48
C LEU A 151 -16.84 -19.72 -2.28
N SER A 152 -16.75 -18.50 -1.79
CA SER A 152 -16.00 -17.42 -2.46
C SER A 152 -14.51 -17.74 -2.52
N PHE A 153 -13.88 -18.22 -1.44
CA PHE A 153 -12.48 -18.67 -1.50
C PHE A 153 -12.30 -19.88 -2.43
N PHE A 154 -13.23 -20.82 -2.41
CA PHE A 154 -13.16 -21.99 -3.30
C PHE A 154 -13.25 -21.56 -4.77
N LYS A 155 -14.06 -20.54 -5.11
CA LYS A 155 -14.15 -19.97 -6.47
C LYS A 155 -12.84 -19.34 -6.94
N VAL A 156 -12.00 -18.82 -6.04
CA VAL A 156 -10.64 -18.34 -6.40
C VAL A 156 -9.85 -19.43 -7.09
N ILE A 157 -9.96 -20.68 -6.63
CA ILE A 157 -9.25 -21.83 -7.20
C ILE A 157 -10.08 -22.45 -8.34
N GLU A 158 -11.37 -22.70 -8.12
CA GLU A 158 -12.24 -23.39 -9.08
C GLU A 158 -12.35 -22.67 -10.43
N SER A 159 -12.29 -21.33 -10.45
CA SER A 159 -12.38 -20.55 -11.69
C SER A 159 -11.13 -20.60 -12.56
N GLN A 160 -10.01 -21.12 -12.04
CA GLN A 160 -8.69 -21.00 -12.67
C GLN A 160 -8.21 -22.31 -13.29
N PHE A 161 -8.87 -23.43 -12.97
CA PHE A 161 -8.44 -24.76 -13.35
C PHE A 161 -9.61 -25.58 -13.91
N GLN A 162 -9.30 -26.50 -14.84
CA GLN A 162 -10.23 -27.58 -15.16
C GLN A 162 -10.39 -28.51 -13.95
N PRO A 163 -11.50 -29.25 -13.82
CA PRO A 163 -11.78 -30.02 -12.60
C PRO A 163 -10.68 -31.01 -12.18
N ARG A 164 -10.03 -31.67 -13.14
CA ARG A 164 -8.92 -32.62 -12.86
C ARG A 164 -7.67 -31.89 -12.38
N ASP A 165 -7.32 -30.80 -13.05
CA ASP A 165 -6.12 -30.01 -12.74
C ASP A 165 -6.26 -29.34 -11.37
N ARG A 166 -7.47 -28.89 -11.01
CA ARG A 166 -7.79 -28.36 -9.69
C ARG A 166 -7.48 -29.36 -8.59
N VAL A 167 -7.93 -30.61 -8.75
CA VAL A 167 -7.71 -31.67 -7.75
C VAL A 167 -6.22 -31.89 -7.56
N ALA A 168 -5.46 -32.03 -8.65
CA ALA A 168 -4.01 -32.20 -8.60
C ALA A 168 -3.30 -30.99 -7.96
N TRP A 169 -3.72 -29.78 -8.32
CA TRP A 169 -3.16 -28.55 -7.78
C TRP A 169 -3.39 -28.44 -6.27
N VAL A 170 -4.59 -28.73 -5.78
CA VAL A 170 -4.89 -28.71 -4.33
C VAL A 170 -4.02 -29.72 -3.59
N GLU A 171 -3.91 -30.97 -4.06
CA GLU A 171 -3.04 -31.97 -3.41
C GLU A 171 -1.58 -31.47 -3.28
N ASN A 172 -1.04 -30.93 -4.36
CA ASN A 172 0.35 -30.46 -4.41
C ASN A 172 0.59 -29.26 -3.50
N ASN A 173 -0.43 -28.42 -3.28
CA ASN A 173 -0.29 -27.18 -2.52
C ASN A 173 -0.69 -27.30 -1.04
N LEU A 174 -1.40 -28.35 -0.62
CA LEU A 174 -1.74 -28.58 0.79
C LEU A 174 -0.51 -28.64 1.70
N ALA A 175 0.62 -29.18 1.21
CA ALA A 175 1.87 -29.25 1.98
C ALA A 175 2.63 -27.91 2.05
N LEU A 176 2.25 -26.94 1.21
CA LEU A 176 2.92 -25.64 1.09
C LEU A 176 2.15 -24.50 1.77
N VAL A 177 1.04 -24.83 2.45
CA VAL A 177 0.30 -23.92 3.32
C VAL A 177 1.12 -23.66 4.59
N THR A 178 1.17 -22.40 5.03
CA THR A 178 2.03 -21.98 6.16
C THR A 178 1.24 -21.38 7.32
N GLU A 179 -0.01 -21.02 7.07
CA GLU A 179 -0.93 -20.40 8.00
C GLU A 179 -1.28 -21.40 9.12
N GLU A 180 -0.92 -21.05 10.37
CA GLU A 180 -0.97 -21.96 11.52
C GLU A 180 -2.34 -22.67 11.68
N ARG A 181 -3.44 -21.92 11.57
CA ARG A 181 -4.79 -22.49 11.69
C ARG A 181 -5.10 -23.52 10.60
N ALA A 182 -4.75 -23.20 9.36
CA ALA A 182 -4.92 -24.10 8.23
C ALA A 182 -4.05 -25.35 8.38
N VAL A 183 -2.78 -25.19 8.77
CA VAL A 183 -1.85 -26.31 9.03
C VAL A 183 -2.40 -27.22 10.14
N ASN A 184 -2.88 -26.63 11.24
CA ASN A 184 -3.47 -27.38 12.35
C ASN A 184 -4.68 -28.21 11.90
N ARG A 185 -5.58 -27.61 11.10
CA ARG A 185 -6.76 -28.31 10.56
C ARG A 185 -6.39 -29.41 9.57
N ILE A 186 -5.44 -29.16 8.65
CA ILE A 186 -4.93 -30.18 7.72
C ILE A 186 -4.38 -31.38 8.48
N ASN A 187 -3.60 -31.14 9.55
CA ASN A 187 -3.01 -32.19 10.37
C ASN A 187 -4.06 -32.93 11.21
N GLU A 188 -5.13 -32.26 11.65
CA GLU A 188 -6.27 -32.90 12.30
C GLU A 188 -6.96 -33.90 11.36
N LEU A 189 -7.34 -33.46 10.16
CA LEU A 189 -8.00 -34.30 9.15
C LEU A 189 -7.12 -35.49 8.72
N ARG A 190 -5.83 -35.26 8.51
CA ARG A 190 -4.88 -36.34 8.18
C ARG A 190 -4.76 -37.38 9.29
N ARG A 191 -4.75 -36.97 10.57
CA ARG A 191 -4.75 -37.90 11.72
C ARG A 191 -6.03 -38.73 11.81
N GLN A 192 -7.15 -38.22 11.32
CA GLN A 192 -8.42 -38.93 11.22
C GLN A 192 -8.47 -39.88 10.01
N GLY A 193 -7.42 -39.95 9.20
CA GLY A 193 -7.39 -40.76 7.97
C GLY A 193 -8.22 -40.18 6.82
N VAL A 194 -8.60 -38.90 6.90
CA VAL A 194 -9.42 -38.22 5.90
C VAL A 194 -8.52 -37.71 4.77
N ASN A 195 -8.92 -37.98 3.51
CA ASN A 195 -8.34 -37.28 2.37
C ASN A 195 -8.85 -35.83 2.38
N VAL A 196 -7.94 -34.89 2.68
CA VAL A 196 -8.27 -33.47 2.89
C VAL A 196 -8.90 -32.85 1.65
N ASN A 197 -8.34 -33.07 0.47
CA ASN A 197 -8.84 -32.48 -0.77
C ASN A 197 -10.26 -32.96 -1.10
N LEU A 198 -10.48 -34.28 -1.04
CA LEU A 198 -11.80 -34.87 -1.24
C LEU A 198 -12.81 -34.32 -0.22
N HIS A 199 -12.39 -34.20 1.05
CA HIS A 199 -13.21 -33.64 2.11
C HIS A 199 -13.62 -32.19 1.85
N LEU A 200 -12.67 -31.33 1.46
CA LEU A 200 -12.97 -29.92 1.13
C LEU A 200 -13.97 -29.80 -0.03
N PHE A 201 -13.89 -30.70 -1.01
CA PHE A 201 -14.82 -30.70 -2.14
C PHE A 201 -16.22 -31.22 -1.76
N GLU A 202 -16.31 -32.42 -1.18
CA GLU A 202 -17.59 -33.07 -0.91
C GLU A 202 -18.28 -32.50 0.34
N SER A 203 -17.56 -32.44 1.45
CA SER A 203 -18.10 -31.98 2.74
C SER A 203 -18.11 -30.46 2.85
N GLY A 204 -17.25 -29.75 2.12
CA GLY A 204 -17.25 -28.29 2.03
C GLY A 204 -18.10 -27.78 0.88
N ARG A 205 -17.52 -27.71 -0.31
CA ARG A 205 -18.12 -27.04 -1.48
C ARG A 205 -19.50 -27.60 -1.83
N CYS A 206 -19.64 -28.92 -1.96
CA CYS A 206 -20.93 -29.52 -2.34
C CYS A 206 -21.99 -29.35 -1.24
N ALA A 207 -21.62 -29.48 0.03
CA ALA A 207 -22.53 -29.30 1.17
C ALA A 207 -23.08 -27.86 1.26
N VAL A 208 -22.31 -26.85 0.86
CA VAL A 208 -22.80 -25.47 0.88
C VAL A 208 -23.51 -25.07 -0.41
N ALA A 209 -23.03 -25.53 -1.57
CA ALA A 209 -23.52 -25.08 -2.87
C ALA A 209 -24.83 -25.74 -3.31
N HIS A 210 -25.17 -26.90 -2.74
CA HIS A 210 -26.35 -27.65 -3.15
C HIS A 210 -27.37 -27.74 -2.01
N ALA A 211 -28.63 -27.44 -2.33
CA ALA A 211 -29.75 -27.60 -1.39
C ALA A 211 -29.91 -29.06 -0.92
N SER A 212 -29.37 -30.02 -1.68
CA SER A 212 -29.23 -31.40 -1.23
C SER A 212 -27.88 -32.00 -1.67
N VAL A 213 -27.27 -32.81 -0.80
CA VAL A 213 -26.09 -33.61 -1.12
C VAL A 213 -26.44 -35.07 -0.91
N GLY A 214 -26.28 -35.89 -1.95
CA GLY A 214 -26.65 -37.31 -1.89
C GLY A 214 -28.13 -37.57 -1.57
N GLY A 215 -29.02 -36.62 -1.85
CA GLY A 215 -30.46 -36.73 -1.57
C GLY A 215 -30.91 -36.23 -0.19
N ASN A 216 -29.97 -35.83 0.69
CA ASN A 216 -30.30 -35.21 1.98
C ASN A 216 -30.28 -33.68 1.87
N ILE A 217 -31.33 -33.02 2.35
CA ILE A 217 -31.38 -31.55 2.44
C ILE A 217 -30.39 -31.09 3.50
N VAL A 218 -29.56 -30.10 3.16
CA VAL A 218 -28.60 -29.50 4.10
C VAL A 218 -29.37 -28.62 5.08
N ASP A 219 -29.28 -28.94 6.38
CA ASP A 219 -29.96 -28.21 7.44
C ASP A 219 -29.02 -27.14 8.05
N PRO A 220 -29.28 -25.83 7.82
CA PRO A 220 -28.44 -24.75 8.32
C PRO A 220 -28.49 -24.60 9.84
N ASP A 221 -29.39 -25.29 10.54
CA ASP A 221 -29.53 -25.24 12.00
C ASP A 221 -28.73 -26.33 12.71
N ILE A 222 -28.01 -27.20 11.98
CA ILE A 222 -27.08 -28.17 12.57
C ILE A 222 -25.77 -27.46 12.96
N PRO A 223 -25.48 -27.27 14.27
CA PRO A 223 -24.30 -26.50 14.68
C PRO A 223 -22.98 -27.21 14.37
N ALA A 224 -23.00 -28.53 14.26
CA ALA A 224 -21.83 -29.33 13.92
C ALA A 224 -21.33 -29.05 12.49
N ASP A 225 -22.24 -28.87 11.53
CA ASP A 225 -21.87 -28.54 10.15
C ASP A 225 -21.30 -27.14 10.03
N ARG A 226 -21.86 -26.18 10.77
CA ARG A 226 -21.29 -24.82 10.84
C ARG A 226 -19.87 -24.84 11.40
N LYS A 227 -19.65 -25.50 12.54
CA LYS A 227 -18.31 -25.61 13.16
C LYS A 227 -17.30 -26.28 12.23
N ARG A 228 -17.73 -27.30 11.49
CA ARG A 228 -16.90 -28.01 10.52
C ARG A 228 -16.50 -27.09 9.36
N ILE A 229 -17.46 -26.42 8.73
CA ILE A 229 -17.20 -25.46 7.64
C ILE A 229 -16.29 -24.32 8.11
N ALA A 230 -16.53 -23.78 9.30
CA ALA A 230 -15.69 -22.75 9.90
C ALA A 230 -14.24 -23.21 10.08
N ALA A 231 -14.04 -24.45 10.53
CA ALA A 231 -12.70 -25.02 10.69
C ALA A 231 -12.01 -25.27 9.33
N ASP A 232 -12.77 -25.71 8.32
CA ASP A 232 -12.25 -25.98 6.97
C ASP A 232 -11.99 -24.68 6.16
N LEU A 233 -12.64 -23.58 6.54
CA LEU A 233 -12.50 -22.26 5.93
C LEU A 233 -11.05 -21.77 5.91
N ASP A 234 -10.33 -21.95 7.03
CA ASP A 234 -8.92 -21.55 7.16
C ASP A 234 -8.06 -22.19 6.06
N ILE A 235 -8.34 -23.46 5.69
CA ILE A 235 -7.60 -24.17 4.65
C ILE A 235 -7.86 -23.55 3.27
N VAL A 236 -9.12 -23.35 2.90
CA VAL A 236 -9.48 -22.84 1.58
C VAL A 236 -9.06 -21.37 1.42
N ALA A 237 -9.16 -20.57 2.48
CA ALA A 237 -8.65 -19.21 2.51
C ALA A 237 -7.13 -19.17 2.28
N ALA A 238 -6.37 -20.05 2.94
CA ALA A 238 -4.91 -20.14 2.76
C ALA A 238 -4.53 -20.59 1.34
N LEU A 239 -5.22 -21.59 0.78
CA LEU A 239 -5.01 -22.02 -0.61
C LEU A 239 -5.35 -20.92 -1.62
N ALA A 240 -6.45 -20.19 -1.42
CA ALA A 240 -6.84 -19.07 -2.27
C ALA A 240 -5.81 -17.94 -2.23
N ASN A 241 -5.33 -17.58 -1.03
CA ASN A 241 -4.28 -16.58 -0.86
C ASN A 241 -2.96 -17.02 -1.53
N ARG A 242 -2.62 -18.30 -1.37
CA ARG A 242 -1.43 -18.90 -2.00
C ARG A 242 -1.50 -18.82 -3.53
N TYR A 243 -2.63 -19.19 -4.14
CA TYR A 243 -2.82 -19.10 -5.58
C TYR A 243 -2.57 -17.67 -6.08
N ILE A 244 -3.23 -16.67 -5.48
CA ILE A 244 -3.07 -15.27 -5.90
C ILE A 244 -1.60 -14.82 -5.81
N LYS A 245 -0.91 -15.20 -4.73
CA LYS A 245 0.44 -14.75 -4.45
C LYS A 245 1.50 -15.43 -5.32
N PHE A 246 1.44 -16.75 -5.45
CA PHE A 246 2.54 -17.53 -6.05
C PHE A 246 2.24 -17.98 -7.47
N ASP A 247 1.02 -18.39 -7.78
CA ASP A 247 0.65 -18.88 -9.10
C ASP A 247 0.23 -17.74 -10.03
N ALA A 248 -0.59 -16.81 -9.54
CA ALA A 248 -0.97 -15.59 -10.28
C ALA A 248 0.08 -14.47 -10.17
N GLY A 249 1.09 -14.63 -9.31
CA GLY A 249 2.21 -13.70 -9.19
C GLY A 249 1.84 -12.30 -8.69
N VAL A 250 0.75 -12.15 -7.94
CA VAL A 250 0.32 -10.85 -7.41
C VAL A 250 1.03 -10.60 -6.07
N PRO A 251 1.93 -9.61 -5.97
CA PRO A 251 2.63 -9.33 -4.72
C PRO A 251 1.73 -8.56 -3.75
N ASP A 252 1.93 -8.80 -2.45
CA ASP A 252 1.44 -7.91 -1.39
C ASP A 252 2.47 -6.83 -1.03
N GLU A 253 2.09 -5.89 -0.14
CA GLU A 253 2.98 -4.81 0.29
C GLU A 253 4.31 -5.31 0.88
N MET A 254 4.28 -6.44 1.61
CA MET A 254 5.48 -6.98 2.22
C MET A 254 6.40 -7.67 1.22
N ASP A 255 5.84 -8.26 0.17
CA ASP A 255 6.63 -8.81 -0.92
C ASP A 255 7.37 -7.70 -1.66
N LEU A 256 6.65 -6.64 -2.07
CA LEU A 256 7.28 -5.50 -2.74
C LEU A 256 8.30 -4.79 -1.85
N HIS A 257 8.02 -4.64 -0.55
CA HIS A 257 9.00 -4.09 0.38
C HIS A 257 10.30 -4.91 0.39
N LYS A 258 10.25 -6.22 0.17
CA LYS A 258 11.44 -7.09 0.19
C LYS A 258 12.16 -7.17 -1.15
N SER A 259 11.43 -7.24 -2.27
CA SER A 259 12.01 -7.62 -3.56
C SER A 259 12.05 -6.51 -4.60
N ARG A 260 11.33 -5.39 -4.40
CA ARG A 260 11.25 -4.34 -5.42
C ARG A 260 12.56 -3.56 -5.50
N ASP A 261 13.05 -3.42 -6.72
CA ASP A 261 14.09 -2.46 -7.07
C ASP A 261 13.45 -1.06 -7.15
N ARG A 262 13.62 -0.27 -6.08
CA ARG A 262 13.01 1.05 -5.90
C ARG A 262 13.61 2.10 -6.83
N VAL A 263 14.86 1.91 -7.23
CA VAL A 263 15.63 2.88 -8.04
C VAL A 263 15.61 2.51 -9.53
N ALA A 264 14.90 1.43 -9.89
CA ALA A 264 14.79 0.94 -11.25
C ALA A 264 14.34 2.00 -12.26
N SER A 265 13.37 2.84 -11.89
CA SER A 265 12.85 3.92 -12.73
C SER A 265 13.91 4.98 -13.07
N TRP A 266 14.92 5.14 -12.21
CA TRP A 266 16.01 6.11 -12.39
C TRP A 266 17.19 5.55 -13.18
N HIS A 267 17.23 4.24 -13.45
CA HIS A 267 18.29 3.66 -14.29
C HIS A 267 18.35 4.28 -15.69
N ALA A 268 17.20 4.71 -16.24
CA ALA A 268 17.13 5.37 -17.53
C ALA A 268 17.78 6.77 -17.55
N LEU A 269 18.01 7.37 -16.38
CA LEU A 269 18.67 8.67 -16.22
C LEU A 269 20.19 8.55 -16.22
N MET A 270 20.73 7.33 -16.14
CA MET A 270 22.17 7.04 -16.14
C MET A 270 22.59 6.30 -17.43
N PRO A 271 23.87 6.38 -17.83
CA PRO A 271 24.43 5.50 -18.84
C PRO A 271 24.32 4.02 -18.42
N ALA A 272 23.97 3.14 -19.37
CA ALA A 272 23.74 1.72 -19.08
C ALA A 272 24.98 1.00 -18.48
N GLU A 273 26.18 1.40 -18.89
CA GLU A 273 27.45 0.87 -18.36
C GLU A 273 27.66 1.26 -16.88
N SER A 274 27.26 2.48 -16.51
CA SER A 274 27.30 2.94 -15.11
C SER A 274 26.35 2.13 -14.25
N VAL A 275 25.12 1.88 -14.73
CA VAL A 275 24.13 1.02 -14.03
C VAL A 275 24.68 -0.39 -13.85
N ALA A 276 25.25 -0.99 -14.91
CA ALA A 276 25.83 -2.33 -14.83
C ALA A 276 26.99 -2.39 -13.82
N THR A 277 27.85 -1.36 -13.80
CA THR A 277 28.96 -1.26 -12.85
C THR A 277 28.46 -1.17 -11.41
N LEU A 278 27.50 -0.31 -11.14
CA LEU A 278 26.93 -0.15 -9.79
C LEU A 278 26.17 -1.41 -9.35
N LYS A 279 25.40 -2.06 -10.24
CA LYS A 279 24.72 -3.33 -9.95
C LYS A 279 25.69 -4.46 -9.61
N ALA A 280 26.91 -4.42 -10.12
CA ALA A 280 27.96 -5.36 -9.78
C ALA A 280 28.70 -5.04 -8.46
N GLY A 281 28.27 -3.99 -7.73
CA GLY A 281 28.95 -3.50 -6.53
C GLY A 281 30.19 -2.65 -6.83
N GLY A 282 30.32 -2.13 -8.06
CA GLY A 282 31.44 -1.30 -8.49
C GLY A 282 31.35 0.16 -8.01
N HIS A 283 32.28 0.97 -8.51
CA HIS A 283 32.40 2.40 -8.22
C HIS A 283 32.53 3.19 -9.53
N LEU A 284 31.89 4.36 -9.60
CA LEU A 284 32.04 5.31 -10.71
C LEU A 284 33.16 6.29 -10.40
N MET A 285 34.08 6.48 -11.35
CA MET A 285 35.27 7.32 -11.15
C MET A 285 34.99 8.81 -11.36
N ASN A 286 33.99 9.15 -12.19
CA ASN A 286 33.63 10.54 -12.49
C ASN A 286 32.15 10.79 -12.21
N GLU A 287 31.82 11.98 -11.72
CA GLU A 287 30.43 12.38 -11.48
C GLU A 287 29.61 12.48 -12.78
N GLU A 288 30.26 12.73 -13.91
CA GLU A 288 29.64 12.73 -15.25
C GLU A 288 29.06 11.35 -15.63
N ASP A 289 29.59 10.27 -15.05
CA ASP A 289 29.12 8.89 -15.31
C ASP A 289 27.73 8.64 -14.71
N LEU A 290 27.20 9.55 -13.89
CA LEU A 290 25.80 9.52 -13.40
C LEU A 290 24.80 10.10 -14.40
N GLY A 291 25.27 10.64 -15.53
CA GLY A 291 24.40 11.15 -16.59
C GLY A 291 23.47 12.26 -16.11
N GLN A 292 22.16 12.08 -16.33
CA GLN A 292 21.14 13.09 -16.03
C GLN A 292 20.85 13.22 -14.53
N LEU A 293 21.31 12.28 -13.69
CA LEU A 293 21.14 12.39 -12.23
C LEU A 293 22.05 13.45 -11.62
N ASN A 294 23.24 13.69 -12.20
CA ASN A 294 24.15 14.70 -11.69
C ASN A 294 23.62 16.11 -12.01
N GLY A 295 23.33 16.90 -10.98
CA GLY A 295 22.75 18.22 -11.11
C GLY A 295 21.24 18.21 -11.42
N ALA A 296 20.57 17.06 -11.30
CA ALA A 296 19.14 16.96 -11.56
C ALA A 296 18.33 17.88 -10.63
N THR A 297 17.28 18.49 -11.17
CA THR A 297 16.28 19.19 -10.36
C THR A 297 15.33 18.16 -9.76
N VAL A 298 15.31 18.06 -8.43
CA VAL A 298 14.46 17.14 -7.66
C VAL A 298 13.48 17.89 -6.79
N SER A 299 12.34 17.27 -6.50
CA SER A 299 11.51 17.66 -5.36
C SER A 299 11.53 16.57 -4.31
N VAL A 300 11.53 16.97 -3.04
CA VAL A 300 11.45 16.05 -1.90
C VAL A 300 10.12 16.27 -1.18
N ARG A 301 9.33 15.20 -1.04
CA ARG A 301 8.05 15.26 -0.33
C ARG A 301 7.94 14.20 0.75
N LEU A 302 7.08 14.48 1.72
CA LEU A 302 6.64 13.51 2.72
C LEU A 302 5.30 12.96 2.28
N TRP A 303 5.24 11.72 1.81
CA TRP A 303 3.97 11.13 1.38
C TRP A 303 2.90 11.22 2.50
N PRO A 304 1.63 11.56 2.18
CA PRO A 304 1.06 11.90 0.86
C PRO A 304 1.06 13.42 0.54
N ASP A 305 1.81 14.21 1.29
CA ASP A 305 1.81 15.67 1.20
C ASP A 305 2.52 16.14 -0.07
N VAL A 306 2.16 17.35 -0.54
CA VAL A 306 2.96 18.06 -1.55
C VAL A 306 4.32 18.44 -0.97
N PRO A 307 5.37 18.62 -1.81
CA PRO A 307 6.64 19.15 -1.34
C PRO A 307 6.45 20.47 -0.58
N ALA A 308 7.23 20.66 0.48
CA ALA A 308 7.34 21.97 1.09
C ALA A 308 8.15 22.90 0.17
N ARG A 309 7.97 24.21 0.29
CA ARG A 309 8.54 25.18 -0.66
C ARG A 309 10.06 25.08 -0.77
N GLN A 310 10.76 24.89 0.35
CA GLN A 310 12.21 24.75 0.34
C GLN A 310 12.71 23.42 -0.28
N PHE A 311 11.79 22.47 -0.47
CA PHE A 311 12.05 21.16 -1.07
C PHE A 311 11.52 21.05 -2.51
N GLU A 312 11.00 22.14 -3.06
CA GLU A 312 10.70 22.25 -4.48
C GLU A 312 11.96 22.67 -5.26
N GLY A 313 12.27 21.96 -6.34
CA GLY A 313 13.34 22.35 -7.26
C GLY A 313 14.75 22.35 -6.63
N MET A 314 15.04 21.41 -5.74
CA MET A 314 16.36 21.21 -5.17
C MET A 314 17.33 20.67 -6.23
N THR A 315 18.63 20.94 -6.10
CA THR A 315 19.66 20.38 -6.98
C THR A 315 20.26 19.13 -6.36
N LEU A 316 20.20 18.00 -7.08
CA LEU A 316 20.79 16.74 -6.68
C LEU A 316 22.27 16.70 -7.08
N LEU A 317 23.17 16.47 -6.12
CA LEU A 317 24.61 16.45 -6.35
C LEU A 317 25.22 15.17 -5.74
N PRO A 318 26.05 14.42 -6.48
CA PRO A 318 26.80 13.31 -5.91
C PRO A 318 27.88 13.81 -4.96
N THR A 319 28.13 13.03 -3.91
CA THR A 319 29.18 13.34 -2.92
C THR A 319 30.19 12.21 -2.80
N GLU A 320 29.72 10.97 -2.82
CA GLU A 320 30.55 9.77 -2.70
C GLU A 320 29.94 8.66 -3.55
N CYS A 321 30.78 7.75 -4.04
CA CYS A 321 30.33 6.52 -4.66
C CYS A 321 31.22 5.38 -4.17
N GLY A 322 30.68 4.16 -4.06
CA GLY A 322 31.43 2.98 -3.66
C GLY A 322 30.50 1.81 -3.36
N ASP A 323 30.97 0.59 -3.57
CA ASP A 323 30.23 -0.65 -3.26
C ASP A 323 28.82 -0.71 -3.89
N GLY A 324 28.64 -0.15 -5.09
CA GLY A 324 27.34 -0.08 -5.77
C GLY A 324 26.38 0.98 -5.22
N VAL A 325 26.84 1.81 -4.28
CA VAL A 325 26.09 2.89 -3.65
C VAL A 325 26.60 4.24 -4.15
N VAL A 326 25.67 5.16 -4.39
CA VAL A 326 25.94 6.57 -4.70
C VAL A 326 25.32 7.42 -3.60
N LYS A 327 26.13 8.15 -2.85
CA LYS A 327 25.64 9.17 -1.92
C LYS A 327 25.35 10.45 -2.69
N LEU A 328 24.19 11.00 -2.40
CA LEU A 328 23.64 12.18 -3.05
C LEU A 328 23.20 13.17 -1.98
N ILE A 329 23.36 14.45 -2.27
CA ILE A 329 22.69 15.51 -1.51
C ILE A 329 21.68 16.22 -2.41
N ALA A 330 20.51 16.55 -1.88
CA ALA A 330 19.61 17.54 -2.46
C ALA A 330 19.85 18.87 -1.73
N LEU A 331 20.28 19.88 -2.48
CA LEU A 331 20.53 21.24 -1.99
C LEU A 331 19.35 22.14 -2.36
N SER A 332 18.76 22.85 -1.38
CA SER A 332 17.67 23.79 -1.66
C SER A 332 18.11 24.88 -2.63
N ALA A 333 17.16 25.47 -3.38
CA ALA A 333 17.46 26.53 -4.35
C ALA A 333 18.18 27.75 -3.71
N ARG A 334 17.91 28.02 -2.43
CA ARG A 334 18.59 29.06 -1.64
C ARG A 334 19.94 28.63 -1.06
N GLY A 335 20.28 27.35 -1.18
CA GLY A 335 21.49 26.78 -0.60
C GLY A 335 21.49 26.75 0.93
N THR A 336 20.31 26.82 1.56
CA THR A 336 20.11 26.89 3.02
C THR A 336 19.98 25.50 3.65
N ILE A 337 19.38 24.54 2.94
CA ILE A 337 19.09 23.19 3.44
C ILE A 337 19.76 22.15 2.55
N VAL A 338 20.35 21.14 3.19
CA VAL A 338 20.94 19.95 2.59
C VAL A 338 20.20 18.73 3.12
N LEU A 339 19.66 17.92 2.22
CA LEU A 339 19.11 16.60 2.54
C LEU A 339 19.99 15.52 1.92
N ALA A 340 20.43 14.55 2.70
CA ALA A 340 21.35 13.52 2.24
C ALA A 340 20.64 12.18 2.00
N PHE A 341 21.07 11.49 0.94
CA PHE A 341 20.51 10.22 0.49
C PHE A 341 21.60 9.25 0.07
N ALA A 342 21.32 7.96 0.16
CA ALA A 342 22.16 6.91 -0.43
C ALA A 342 21.32 6.08 -1.41
N MET A 343 21.70 6.12 -2.68
CA MET A 343 21.14 5.32 -3.74
C MET A 343 21.95 4.02 -3.88
N ASP A 344 21.46 2.93 -3.31
CA ASP A 344 22.05 1.59 -3.41
C ASP A 344 21.49 0.88 -4.64
N VAL A 345 22.21 1.00 -5.74
CA VAL A 345 21.80 0.43 -7.04
C VAL A 345 22.01 -1.08 -7.06
N ALA A 346 22.96 -1.60 -6.27
CA ALA A 346 23.21 -3.04 -6.15
C ALA A 346 22.03 -3.79 -5.53
N ASN A 347 21.40 -3.21 -4.50
CA ASN A 347 20.26 -3.80 -3.80
C ASN A 347 18.91 -3.19 -4.18
N GLY A 348 18.90 -2.20 -5.08
CA GLY A 348 17.69 -1.54 -5.54
C GLY A 348 17.00 -0.70 -4.45
N ARG A 349 17.78 -0.03 -3.60
CA ARG A 349 17.27 0.73 -2.43
C ARG A 349 17.64 2.21 -2.53
N MET A 350 16.82 3.04 -1.90
CA MET A 350 17.11 4.45 -1.65
C MET A 350 16.95 4.69 -0.14
N HIS A 351 17.93 5.33 0.48
CA HIS A 351 17.94 5.59 1.92
C HIS A 351 17.99 7.09 2.22
N THR A 352 17.27 7.53 3.25
CA THR A 352 17.50 8.86 3.83
C THR A 352 18.62 8.80 4.88
N LEU A 353 19.58 9.72 4.76
CA LEU A 353 20.71 9.87 5.69
C LEU A 353 20.47 11.08 6.61
N LEU A 354 19.53 10.93 7.55
CA LEU A 354 19.07 12.04 8.40
C LEU A 354 20.17 12.71 9.23
N ASN A 355 21.25 12.00 9.54
CA ASN A 355 22.41 12.49 10.27
C ASN A 355 23.42 13.26 9.40
N GLU A 356 23.33 13.13 8.07
CA GLU A 356 24.20 13.81 7.11
C GLU A 356 23.52 15.03 6.45
N GLY A 357 22.22 15.23 6.74
CA GLY A 357 21.46 16.42 6.35
C GLY A 357 21.50 17.53 7.41
N GLY A 358 21.08 18.74 7.01
CA GLY A 358 21.06 19.88 7.91
C GLY A 358 20.84 21.23 7.22
N MET A 359 20.73 22.27 8.04
CA MET A 359 20.86 23.65 7.57
C MET A 359 22.33 24.03 7.46
N ARG A 360 22.71 24.77 6.41
CA ARG A 360 24.11 25.14 6.16
C ARG A 360 24.55 26.32 7.02
N ALA A 361 25.72 26.18 7.65
CA ALA A 361 26.35 27.27 8.37
C ALA A 361 26.87 28.36 7.42
N GLY A 362 26.83 29.62 7.85
CA GLY A 362 27.36 30.76 7.09
C GLY A 362 26.45 31.28 5.96
N VAL A 363 25.24 30.75 5.83
CA VAL A 363 24.19 31.25 4.93
C VAL A 363 23.08 31.89 5.76
N GLU A 364 22.39 32.90 5.23
CA GLU A 364 21.24 33.50 5.89
C GLU A 364 20.04 32.54 5.87
N ILE A 365 19.67 32.06 7.06
CA ILE A 365 18.54 31.17 7.32
C ILE A 365 17.34 32.02 7.75
N ASP A 366 16.14 31.70 7.27
CA ASP A 366 14.90 32.30 7.73
C ASP A 366 14.01 31.31 8.51
N GLU A 367 12.85 31.78 8.95
CA GLU A 367 11.91 30.94 9.70
C GLU A 367 11.31 29.81 8.86
N GLU A 368 11.12 30.01 7.54
CA GLU A 368 10.56 29.00 6.63
C GLU A 368 11.55 27.84 6.46
N ASP A 369 12.86 28.13 6.35
CA ASP A 369 13.93 27.13 6.32
C ASP A 369 13.92 26.25 7.59
N VAL A 370 13.78 26.89 8.76
CA VAL A 370 13.75 26.20 10.07
C VAL A 370 12.50 25.34 10.20
N GLU A 371 11.33 25.87 9.81
CA GLU A 371 10.08 25.15 9.83
C GLU A 371 10.12 23.91 8.93
N ASP A 372 10.46 24.07 7.66
CA ASP A 372 10.45 22.99 6.66
C ASP A 372 11.43 21.88 7.03
N TYR A 373 12.67 22.23 7.40
CA TYR A 373 13.67 21.23 7.81
C TYR A 373 13.28 20.51 9.11
N THR A 374 12.83 21.24 10.13
CA THR A 374 12.44 20.63 11.42
C THR A 374 11.25 19.70 11.23
N ARG A 375 10.26 20.14 10.45
CA ARG A 375 9.10 19.34 10.08
C ARG A 375 9.51 18.09 9.33
N TYR A 376 10.40 18.20 8.34
CA TYR A 376 10.97 17.06 7.63
C TYR A 376 11.60 16.08 8.61
N PHE A 377 12.62 16.50 9.36
CA PHE A 377 13.40 15.63 10.24
C PHE A 377 12.53 14.83 11.21
N HIS A 378 11.66 15.51 11.96
CA HIS A 378 10.80 14.86 12.95
C HIS A 378 9.70 14.01 12.32
N SER A 379 9.23 14.37 11.13
CA SER A 379 8.28 13.54 10.38
C SER A 379 8.91 12.22 9.94
N VAL A 380 10.13 12.27 9.40
CA VAL A 380 10.84 11.07 8.93
C VAL A 380 11.21 10.16 10.10
N VAL A 381 11.69 10.71 11.22
CA VAL A 381 11.87 9.96 12.49
C VAL A 381 10.56 9.31 12.96
N GLY A 382 9.43 9.97 12.70
CA GLY A 382 8.08 9.45 12.92
C GLY A 382 7.57 8.44 11.88
N ASN A 383 8.47 7.81 11.11
CA ASN A 383 8.17 6.82 10.06
C ASN A 383 7.36 7.34 8.86
N ARG A 384 7.46 8.64 8.54
CA ARG A 384 6.94 9.16 7.28
C ARG A 384 7.80 8.69 6.11
N ILE A 385 7.13 8.39 5.00
CA ILE A 385 7.80 8.01 3.76
C ILE A 385 8.27 9.27 3.06
N VAL A 386 9.57 9.34 2.78
CA VAL A 386 10.17 10.38 1.95
C VAL A 386 10.16 9.91 0.51
N GLU A 387 9.75 10.75 -0.42
CA GLU A 387 9.82 10.48 -1.85
C GLU A 387 10.64 11.56 -2.55
N LEU A 388 11.56 11.13 -3.42
CA LEU A 388 12.20 12.02 -4.39
C LEU A 388 11.49 11.89 -5.73
N ALA A 389 11.21 13.02 -6.37
CA ALA A 389 10.65 13.05 -7.71
C ALA A 389 11.54 13.89 -8.63
N ILE A 390 11.80 13.35 -9.81
CA ILE A 390 12.41 14.02 -10.96
C ILE A 390 11.33 14.11 -12.05
N GLU A 391 11.22 15.24 -12.72
CA GLU A 391 10.24 15.40 -13.80
C GLU A 391 10.47 14.35 -14.90
N GLY A 392 9.40 13.67 -15.32
CA GLY A 392 9.45 12.63 -16.34
C GLY A 392 9.91 11.25 -15.84
N ALA A 393 10.25 11.09 -14.55
CA ALA A 393 10.57 9.81 -13.93
C ALA A 393 9.59 9.47 -12.80
N GLU A 394 9.41 8.17 -12.54
CA GLU A 394 8.59 7.72 -11.41
C GLU A 394 9.26 8.13 -10.08
N PRO A 395 8.51 8.66 -9.10
CA PRO A 395 9.03 8.98 -7.78
C PRO A 395 9.59 7.77 -7.04
N VAL A 396 10.73 7.96 -6.37
CA VAL A 396 11.42 6.93 -5.60
C VAL A 396 11.19 7.18 -4.11
N ASP A 397 10.59 6.21 -3.44
CA ASP A 397 10.43 6.24 -1.99
C ASP A 397 11.69 5.77 -1.26
N CYS A 398 12.00 6.45 -0.16
CA CYS A 398 13.20 6.22 0.63
C CYS A 398 12.90 5.43 1.89
N GLU A 399 13.81 4.52 2.21
CA GLU A 399 13.86 3.86 3.49
C GLU A 399 14.54 4.75 4.52
N VAL A 400 13.93 4.81 5.69
CA VAL A 400 14.48 5.59 6.79
C VAL A 400 15.47 4.74 7.56
N VAL A 401 16.73 5.18 7.57
CA VAL A 401 17.71 4.67 8.53
C VAL A 401 17.62 5.54 9.77
N ILE A 402 16.83 5.12 10.76
CA ILE A 402 16.63 5.90 12.00
C ILE A 402 17.91 5.79 12.84
N PRO A 403 18.51 6.92 13.25
CA PRO A 403 19.63 6.91 14.18
C PRO A 403 19.21 6.27 15.53
N VAL A 404 20.10 5.45 16.09
CA VAL A 404 19.92 4.90 17.44
C VAL A 404 19.81 6.01 18.48
N ASN A 405 18.91 5.85 19.46
CA ASN A 405 18.69 6.76 20.61
C ASN A 405 17.94 8.09 20.33
N ILE A 406 17.09 8.16 19.31
CA ILE A 406 16.18 9.31 19.12
C ILE A 406 14.81 8.99 19.74
N ILE A 407 14.31 9.90 20.60
CA ILE A 407 12.92 9.89 21.04
C ILE A 407 12.10 10.70 20.03
N PRO A 408 11.16 10.08 19.29
CA PRO A 408 10.32 10.81 18.33
C PRO A 408 9.52 11.90 19.06
N ARG A 409 9.57 13.12 18.53
CA ARG A 409 8.71 14.22 18.96
C ARG A 409 7.59 14.40 17.94
N VAL A 410 6.44 14.87 18.38
CA VAL A 410 5.37 15.30 17.47
C VAL A 410 5.93 16.44 16.60
N PRO A 411 5.88 16.32 15.25
CA PRO A 411 6.51 17.29 14.36
C PRO A 411 6.09 18.74 14.64
N GLU A 412 4.81 19.01 14.86
CA GLU A 412 4.30 20.36 15.14
C GLU A 412 4.90 20.97 16.43
N GLU A 413 5.04 20.17 17.48
CA GLU A 413 5.63 20.64 18.75
C GLU A 413 7.13 20.92 18.58
N ALA A 414 7.81 20.11 17.78
CA ALA A 414 9.22 20.31 17.48
C ALA A 414 9.46 21.57 16.65
N VAL A 415 8.62 21.81 15.62
CA VAL A 415 8.65 23.03 14.80
C VAL A 415 8.42 24.26 15.67
N ALA A 416 7.37 24.28 16.48
CA ALA A 416 7.06 25.42 17.34
C ALA A 416 8.22 25.76 18.30
N HIS A 417 8.84 24.73 18.88
CA HIS A 417 10.01 24.89 19.75
C HIS A 417 11.25 25.40 18.98
N ALA A 418 11.53 24.86 17.79
CA ALA A 418 12.67 25.28 16.98
C ALA A 418 12.54 26.75 16.53
N LEU A 419 11.33 27.18 16.14
CA LEU A 419 11.06 28.57 15.76
C LEU A 419 11.23 29.54 16.94
N ASP A 420 10.77 29.19 18.14
CA ASP A 420 10.98 30.02 19.34
C ASP A 420 12.47 30.17 19.66
N GLN A 421 13.25 29.08 19.58
CA GLN A 421 14.70 29.13 19.77
C GLN A 421 15.39 30.01 18.72
N PHE A 422 15.02 29.86 17.45
CA PHE A 422 15.57 30.64 16.35
C PHE A 422 15.30 32.15 16.52
N ARG A 423 14.06 32.52 16.86
CA ARG A 423 13.68 33.92 17.13
C ARG A 423 14.47 34.52 18.30
N ARG A 424 14.66 33.77 19.39
CA ARG A 424 15.46 34.23 20.54
C ARG A 424 16.93 34.42 20.18
N ALA A 425 17.52 33.50 19.41
CA ALA A 425 18.90 33.61 18.96
C ALA A 425 19.12 34.85 18.08
N LYS A 426 18.17 35.15 17.17
CA LYS A 426 18.23 36.35 16.32
C LYS A 426 18.11 37.64 17.13
N GLN A 427 17.30 37.66 18.19
CA GLN A 427 17.17 38.79 19.12
C GLN A 427 18.39 39.01 20.02
N GLN A 428 19.15 37.96 20.32
CA GLN A 428 20.37 38.04 21.14
C GLN A 428 21.64 38.32 20.32
N GLY A 429 21.62 38.03 19.02
CA GLY A 429 22.71 38.29 18.08
C GLY A 429 22.58 39.57 17.25
N SER A 430 21.47 40.32 17.42
CA SER A 430 21.30 41.70 16.94
C SER A 430 21.62 42.68 18.05
#